data_AF-A0A661DTG6-F1
#
_entry.id   AF-A0A661DTG6-F1
#
_cell.length_a   1.000
_cell.length_b   1.000
_cell.length_c   1.000
_cell.angle_alpha   90.00
_cell.angle_beta   90.00
_cell.angle_gamma   90.00
#
_symmetry.space_group_name_H-M   'P 1'
#
loop_
_entity.id
_entity.type
_entity.pdbx_description
1 polymer ?
#
loop_
_entity_poly.entity_id
_entity_poly.type
_entity_poly.pdbx_seq_one_letter_code
_entity_poly.pdbx_strand_id
1 'polypeptide(L)'
;DMNRQDEVKDRVRRVLRQEHGLRSGEPDDFKVQTAEQLTESFNAVINMVTAVSAGIVGISLLVGGIGIMNIMLVSVTERTREIGILKALGATRQDILLQFLIEALTLTMIGGLVGVAIGYGLGALVAALLPGFPAAHVPLWAVMLSFGFCAGVGIIFGIVPAAKAANLDPIDALRYE
;
A
#
# COMPACT_ATOMS: atom_id res chain seq x y z
N ASP A 1 -24.93 -21.66 16.69
CA ASP A 1 -26.39 -21.61 16.49
C ASP A 1 -26.92 -20.19 16.53
N MET A 2 -27.01 -19.55 15.36
CA MET A 2 -27.52 -18.19 15.19
C MET A 2 -28.96 -18.05 15.72
N ASN A 3 -29.81 -19.05 15.44
CA ASN A 3 -31.18 -19.13 15.97
C ASN A 3 -31.26 -19.14 17.51
N ARG A 4 -30.24 -19.68 18.19
CA ARG A 4 -30.23 -19.79 19.65
C ARG A 4 -29.77 -18.48 20.30
N GLN A 5 -28.91 -17.71 19.62
CA GLN A 5 -28.52 -16.38 20.08
C GLN A 5 -29.67 -15.39 19.94
N ASP A 6 -30.41 -15.41 18.82
CA ASP A 6 -31.56 -14.53 18.61
C ASP A 6 -32.68 -14.82 19.63
N GLU A 7 -32.95 -16.10 19.91
CA GLU A 7 -33.92 -16.49 20.93
C GLU A 7 -33.51 -16.03 22.34
N VAL A 8 -32.22 -16.12 22.68
CA VAL A 8 -31.68 -15.62 23.96
C VAL A 8 -31.78 -14.10 24.03
N LYS A 9 -31.46 -13.40 22.94
CA LYS A 9 -31.56 -11.93 22.86
C LYS A 9 -33.00 -11.46 23.08
N ASP A 10 -33.96 -12.14 22.47
CA ASP A 10 -35.39 -11.82 22.61
C ASP A 10 -35.93 -12.15 24.02
N ARG A 11 -35.45 -13.22 24.64
CA ARG A 11 -35.76 -13.53 26.05
C ARG A 11 -35.20 -12.46 26.99
N VAL A 12 -33.94 -12.08 26.81
CA VAL A 12 -33.29 -11.02 27.62
C VAL A 12 -34.03 -9.69 27.45
N ARG A 13 -34.40 -9.33 26.21
CA ARG A 13 -35.19 -8.13 25.93
C ARG A 13 -36.54 -8.17 26.63
N ARG A 14 -37.22 -9.31 26.63
CA ARG A 14 -38.54 -9.45 27.27
C ARG A 14 -38.45 -9.27 28.79
N VAL A 15 -37.44 -9.85 29.43
CA VAL A 15 -37.21 -9.71 30.88
C VAL A 15 -36.89 -8.26 31.23
N LEU A 16 -36.01 -7.60 30.47
CA LEU A 16 -35.68 -6.19 30.70
C LEU A 16 -36.87 -5.25 30.50
N ARG A 17 -37.72 -5.47 29.49
CA ARG A 17 -38.97 -4.68 29.33
C ARG A 17 -39.92 -4.86 30.51
N GLN A 18 -40.00 -6.06 31.07
CA GLN A 18 -40.85 -6.35 32.21
C GLN A 18 -40.35 -5.67 33.50
N GLU A 19 -39.03 -5.72 33.76
CA GLU A 19 -38.41 -5.02 34.90
C GLU A 19 -38.51 -3.49 34.77
N HIS A 20 -38.37 -2.95 33.56
CA HIS A 20 -38.53 -1.52 33.29
C HIS A 20 -40.00 -1.07 33.20
N GLY A 21 -40.97 -1.99 33.33
CA GLY A 21 -42.40 -1.67 33.31
C GLY A 21 -42.94 -1.17 31.96
N LEU A 22 -42.22 -1.41 30.86
CA LEU A 22 -42.54 -0.90 29.53
C LEU A 22 -43.75 -1.62 28.92
N ARG A 23 -44.75 -0.86 28.48
CA ARG A 23 -45.97 -1.41 27.85
C ARG A 23 -45.71 -1.87 26.41
N SER A 24 -46.62 -2.71 25.90
CA SER A 24 -46.58 -3.18 24.52
C SER A 24 -46.83 -1.99 23.57
N GLY A 25 -45.76 -1.50 22.92
CA GLY A 25 -45.79 -0.33 22.04
C GLY A 25 -44.90 0.84 22.49
N GLU A 26 -44.40 0.85 23.74
CA GLU A 26 -43.41 1.84 24.18
C GLU A 26 -42.02 1.51 23.61
N PRO A 27 -41.22 2.52 23.23
CA PRO A 27 -39.85 2.32 22.79
C PRO A 27 -38.99 1.79 23.95
N ASP A 28 -38.04 0.90 23.64
CA ASP A 28 -37.09 0.42 24.65
C ASP A 28 -36.15 1.55 25.07
N ASP A 29 -35.97 1.71 26.37
CA ASP A 29 -34.99 2.62 26.99
C ASP A 29 -33.60 1.97 27.14
N PHE A 30 -33.46 0.69 26.78
CA PHE A 30 -32.23 -0.09 26.83
C PHE A 30 -31.82 -0.64 25.46
N LYS A 31 -30.52 -0.93 25.29
CA LYS A 31 -29.97 -1.62 24.12
C LYS A 31 -29.39 -2.97 24.52
N VAL A 32 -29.86 -4.04 23.89
CA VAL A 32 -29.24 -5.37 24.00
C VAL A 32 -28.35 -5.56 22.78
N GLN A 33 -27.03 -5.49 22.99
CA GLN A 33 -26.02 -5.78 21.99
C GLN A 33 -25.33 -7.10 22.33
N THR A 34 -25.11 -7.95 21.34
CA THR A 34 -24.29 -9.13 21.50
C THR A 34 -22.82 -8.77 21.25
N ALA A 35 -21.90 -9.57 21.78
CA ALA A 35 -20.47 -9.42 21.48
C ALA A 35 -20.18 -9.49 19.97
N GLU A 36 -20.99 -10.28 19.24
CA GLU A 36 -20.90 -10.44 17.78
C GLU A 36 -21.30 -9.15 17.05
N GLN A 37 -22.39 -8.49 17.47
CA GLN A 37 -22.81 -7.19 16.91
C GLN A 37 -21.78 -6.07 17.17
N LEU A 38 -21.14 -6.09 18.35
CA LEU A 38 -20.08 -5.14 18.66
C LEU A 38 -18.86 -5.37 17.77
N THR A 39 -18.45 -6.63 17.62
CA THR A 39 -17.33 -7.03 16.76
C THR A 39 -17.58 -6.68 15.29
N GLU A 40 -18.79 -6.93 14.79
CA GLU A 40 -19.18 -6.58 13.42
C GLU A 40 -19.13 -5.07 13.17
N SER A 41 -19.57 -4.27 14.15
CA SER A 41 -19.47 -2.81 14.09
C SER A 41 -18.01 -2.33 14.03
N PHE A 42 -17.13 -2.90 14.85
CA PHE A 42 -15.69 -2.60 14.80
C PHE A 42 -15.06 -3.00 13.46
N ASN A 43 -15.38 -4.18 12.95
CA ASN A 43 -14.88 -4.65 11.66
C ASN A 43 -15.34 -3.77 10.50
N ALA A 44 -16.60 -3.30 10.53
CA ALA A 44 -17.11 -2.36 9.53
C ALA A 44 -16.30 -1.05 9.50
N VAL A 45 -15.99 -0.49 10.68
CA VAL A 45 -15.15 0.72 10.79
C VAL A 45 -13.73 0.46 10.30
N ILE A 46 -13.10 -0.64 10.72
CA ILE A 46 -11.73 -1.00 10.29
C ILE A 46 -11.68 -1.19 8.77
N ASN A 47 -12.66 -1.87 8.18
CA ASN A 47 -12.74 -2.10 6.74
C ASN A 47 -12.92 -0.79 5.98
N MET A 48 -13.76 0.12 6.48
CA MET A 48 -13.94 1.44 5.88
C MET A 48 -12.65 2.26 5.92
N VAL A 49 -11.97 2.32 7.07
CA VAL A 49 -10.67 2.99 7.20
C VAL A 49 -9.64 2.36 6.25
N THR A 50 -9.58 1.03 6.19
CA THR A 50 -8.67 0.29 5.30
C THR A 50 -8.93 0.62 3.83
N ALA A 51 -10.20 0.67 3.41
CA ALA A 51 -10.56 1.00 2.03
C ALA A 51 -10.15 2.44 1.65
N VAL A 52 -10.39 3.40 2.54
CA VAL A 52 -9.97 4.79 2.33
C VAL A 52 -8.44 4.91 2.29
N SER A 53 -7.75 4.29 3.23
CA SER A 53 -6.28 4.25 3.26
C SER A 53 -5.71 3.59 2.00
N ALA A 54 -6.30 2.50 1.52
CA ALA A 54 -5.88 1.84 0.28
C ALA A 54 -6.03 2.78 -0.93
N GLY A 55 -7.11 3.58 -0.99
CA GLY A 55 -7.29 4.61 -2.01
C GLY A 55 -6.21 5.69 -1.96
N ILE A 56 -5.93 6.23 -0.77
CA ILE A 56 -4.88 7.24 -0.58
C ILE A 56 -3.51 6.69 -0.99
N VAL A 57 -3.16 5.49 -0.50
CA VAL A 57 -1.92 4.79 -0.84
C VAL A 57 -1.82 4.58 -2.35
N GLY A 58 -2.89 4.12 -3.00
CA GLY A 58 -2.93 3.94 -4.45
C GLY A 58 -2.63 5.23 -5.23
N ILE A 59 -3.24 6.35 -4.84
CA ILE A 59 -2.99 7.66 -5.47
C ILE A 59 -1.53 8.10 -5.21
N SER A 60 -1.04 7.99 -3.97
CA SER A 60 0.35 8.34 -3.63
C SER A 60 1.36 7.51 -4.43
N LEU A 61 1.08 6.23 -4.66
CA LEU A 61 1.92 5.35 -5.48
C LEU A 61 1.91 5.76 -6.95
N LEU A 62 0.76 6.14 -7.51
CA LEU A 62 0.70 6.66 -8.87
C LEU A 62 1.53 7.93 -9.02
N VAL A 63 1.36 8.90 -8.11
CA VAL A 63 2.12 10.15 -8.14
C VAL A 63 3.62 9.90 -7.95
N GLY A 64 4.00 9.05 -6.99
CA GLY A 64 5.39 8.64 -6.77
C GLY A 64 5.99 7.90 -7.97
N GLY A 65 5.21 7.01 -8.59
CA GLY A 65 5.58 6.27 -9.79
C GLY A 65 5.84 7.19 -10.98
N ILE A 66 4.96 8.17 -11.22
CA ILE A 66 5.17 9.21 -12.24
C ILE A 66 6.45 10.00 -11.96
N GLY A 67 6.72 10.30 -10.68
CA GLY A 67 7.97 10.95 -10.26
C GLY A 67 9.20 10.14 -10.63
N ILE A 68 9.21 8.83 -10.33
CA ILE A 68 10.29 7.91 -10.70
C ILE A 68 10.47 7.89 -12.23
N MET A 69 9.37 7.75 -12.98
CA MET A 69 9.40 7.75 -14.44
C MET A 69 10.02 9.04 -15.00
N ASN A 70 9.66 10.20 -14.46
CA ASN A 70 10.19 11.49 -14.90
C ASN A 70 11.68 11.63 -14.60
N ILE A 71 12.12 11.28 -13.39
CA ILE A 71 13.54 11.33 -13.02
C ILE A 71 14.35 10.41 -13.95
N MET A 72 13.84 9.20 -14.22
CA MET A 72 14.49 8.27 -15.14
C MET A 72 14.52 8.80 -16.58
N LEU A 73 13.44 9.43 -17.06
CA LEU A 73 13.43 10.05 -18.39
C LEU A 73 14.48 11.15 -18.52
N VAL A 74 14.61 12.01 -17.50
CA VAL A 74 15.62 13.07 -17.45
C VAL A 74 17.03 12.46 -17.41
N SER A 75 17.25 11.46 -16.57
CA SER A 75 18.55 10.77 -16.48
C SER A 75 18.95 10.10 -17.81
N VAL A 76 18.01 9.50 -18.53
CA VAL A 76 18.26 8.94 -19.87
C VAL A 76 18.67 10.04 -20.85
N THR A 77 18.01 11.20 -20.82
CA THR A 77 18.38 12.31 -21.70
C THR A 77 19.75 12.89 -21.37
N GLU A 78 20.11 13.03 -20.09
CA GLU A 78 21.44 13.49 -19.66
C GLU A 78 22.55 12.51 -20.06
N ARG A 79 22.29 11.20 -19.95
CA ARG A 79 23.25 10.13 -20.28
C ARG A 79 23.15 9.64 -21.73
N THR A 80 22.49 10.38 -22.63
CA THR A 80 22.25 9.96 -24.03
C THR A 80 23.56 9.60 -24.75
N ARG A 81 24.59 10.44 -24.60
CA ARG A 81 25.90 10.25 -25.25
C ARG A 81 26.61 8.99 -24.76
N GLU A 82 26.54 8.71 -23.45
CA GLU A 82 27.13 7.50 -22.85
C GLU A 82 26.46 6.23 -23.39
N ILE A 83 25.13 6.23 -23.49
CA ILE A 83 24.35 5.14 -24.08
C ILE A 83 24.73 4.92 -25.54
N GLY A 84 24.91 6.01 -26.30
CA GLY A 84 25.35 5.98 -27.70
C GLY A 84 26.72 5.31 -27.87
N ILE A 85 27.68 5.66 -27.02
CA ILE A 85 29.03 5.07 -27.02
C ILE A 85 28.97 3.57 -26.71
N LEU A 86 28.20 3.17 -25.68
CA LEU A 86 28.04 1.75 -25.31
C LEU A 86 27.44 0.93 -26.46
N LYS A 87 26.41 1.44 -27.13
CA LYS A 87 25.81 0.76 -28.29
C LYS A 87 26.74 0.70 -29.49
N ALA A 88 27.54 1.74 -29.73
CA ALA A 88 28.55 1.73 -30.79
C ALA A 88 29.66 0.68 -30.54
N LEU A 89 29.93 0.37 -29.27
CA LEU A 89 30.84 -0.70 -28.84
C LEU A 89 30.19 -2.09 -28.83
N GLY A 90 28.90 -2.20 -29.18
CA GLY A 90 28.18 -3.47 -29.32
C GLY A 90 27.23 -3.84 -28.17
N ALA A 91 26.96 -2.94 -27.22
CA ALA A 91 25.93 -3.18 -26.21
C ALA A 91 24.55 -3.39 -26.87
N THR A 92 23.86 -4.46 -26.49
CA THR A 92 22.56 -4.78 -27.06
C THR A 92 21.46 -3.90 -26.45
N ARG A 93 20.30 -3.81 -27.13
CA ARG A 93 19.12 -3.12 -26.57
C ARG A 93 18.69 -3.73 -25.23
N GLN A 94 18.87 -5.04 -25.05
CA GLN A 94 18.52 -5.75 -23.82
C GLN A 94 19.44 -5.38 -22.66
N ASP A 95 20.74 -5.19 -22.90
CA ASP A 95 21.69 -4.79 -21.87
C ASP A 95 21.34 -3.42 -21.29
N ILE A 96 21.06 -2.45 -22.18
CA ILE A 96 20.66 -1.09 -21.79
C ILE A 96 19.30 -1.12 -21.07
N LEU A 97 18.34 -1.89 -21.57
CA LEU A 97 17.03 -2.05 -20.93
C LEU A 97 17.18 -2.59 -19.49
N LEU A 98 17.95 -3.66 -19.31
CA LEU A 98 18.16 -4.29 -18.00
C LEU A 98 18.89 -3.36 -17.04
N GLN A 99 19.89 -2.61 -17.50
CA GLN A 99 20.61 -1.64 -16.68
C GLN A 99 19.66 -0.59 -16.08
N PHE A 100 18.85 0.06 -16.91
CA PHE A 100 17.90 1.09 -16.44
C PHE A 100 16.75 0.49 -15.62
N LEU A 101 16.32 -0.74 -15.93
CA LEU A 101 15.31 -1.42 -15.13
C LEU A 101 15.84 -1.78 -13.73
N ILE A 102 17.09 -2.23 -13.63
CA ILE A 102 17.76 -2.47 -12.35
C ILE A 102 17.94 -1.16 -11.58
N GLU A 103 18.32 -0.06 -12.25
CA GLU A 103 18.40 1.27 -11.61
C GLU A 103 17.04 1.68 -11.02
N ALA A 104 15.96 1.56 -11.79
CA ALA A 104 14.60 1.83 -11.29
C ALA A 104 14.22 0.90 -10.12
N LEU A 105 14.49 -0.40 -10.22
CA LEU A 105 14.18 -1.38 -9.18
C LEU A 105 14.97 -1.09 -7.89
N THR A 106 16.25 -0.75 -8.00
CA THR A 106 17.08 -0.42 -6.83
C THR A 106 16.57 0.83 -6.13
N LEU A 107 16.18 1.87 -6.89
CA LEU A 107 15.57 3.08 -6.33
C LEU A 107 14.26 2.78 -5.58
N THR A 108 13.36 1.98 -6.17
CA THR A 108 12.10 1.64 -5.50
C THR A 108 12.28 0.70 -4.31
N MET A 109 13.24 -0.22 -4.38
CA MET A 109 13.56 -1.13 -3.27
C MET A 109 14.20 -0.40 -2.09
N ILE A 110 15.10 0.55 -2.34
CA ILE A 110 15.67 1.40 -1.28
C ILE A 110 14.56 2.25 -0.66
N GLY A 111 13.71 2.87 -1.47
CA GLY A 111 12.56 3.62 -0.98
C GLY A 111 11.60 2.76 -0.15
N GLY A 112 11.34 1.53 -0.59
CA GLY A 112 10.54 0.55 0.14
C GLY A 112 11.15 0.16 1.49
N LEU A 113 12.46 -0.12 1.52
CA LEU A 113 13.19 -0.42 2.75
C LEU A 113 13.12 0.74 3.75
N VAL A 114 13.37 1.96 3.30
CA VAL A 114 13.26 3.17 4.12
C VAL A 114 11.82 3.37 4.60
N GLY A 115 10.83 3.16 3.73
CA GLY A 115 9.42 3.25 4.08
C GLY A 115 9.01 2.25 5.16
N VAL A 116 9.45 0.99 5.06
CA VAL A 116 9.21 -0.04 6.09
C VAL A 116 9.88 0.35 7.41
N ALA A 117 11.13 0.83 7.37
CA ALA A 117 11.84 1.26 8.57
C ALA A 117 11.14 2.43 9.27
N ILE A 118 10.71 3.45 8.53
CA ILE A 118 9.94 4.59 9.06
C ILE A 118 8.60 4.12 9.60
N GLY A 119 7.87 3.28 8.87
CA GLY A 119 6.57 2.76 9.29
C GLY A 119 6.66 1.97 10.60
N TYR A 120 7.65 1.09 10.72
CA TYR A 120 7.90 0.34 11.95
C TYR A 120 8.31 1.27 13.10
N GLY A 121 9.20 2.24 12.84
CA GLY A 121 9.65 3.21 13.84
C GLY A 121 8.50 4.07 14.38
N LEU A 122 7.64 4.59 13.50
CA LEU A 122 6.45 5.34 13.90
C LEU A 122 5.45 4.47 14.67
N GLY A 123 5.24 3.22 14.23
CA GLY A 123 4.37 2.28 14.93
C GLY A 123 4.85 1.98 16.35
N ALA A 124 6.16 1.75 16.52
CA ALA A 124 6.77 1.54 17.82
C ALA A 124 6.68 2.79 18.71
N LEU A 125 6.89 3.98 18.14
CA LEU A 125 6.78 5.25 18.87
C LEU A 125 5.36 5.48 19.39
N VAL A 126 4.33 5.24 18.57
CA VAL A 126 2.93 5.37 18.98
C VAL A 126 2.59 4.38 20.08
N ALA A 127 3.03 3.12 19.97
CA ALA A 127 2.81 2.12 21.00
C ALA A 127 3.49 2.47 22.34
N ALA A 128 4.64 3.17 22.31
CA ALA A 128 5.32 3.65 23.51
C ALA A 128 4.62 4.85 24.17
N LEU A 129 3.96 5.71 23.38
CA LEU A 129 3.31 6.93 23.88
C LEU A 129 1.89 6.70 24.39
N LEU A 130 1.21 5.64 23.95
CA LEU A 130 -0.18 5.33 24.33
C LEU A 130 -0.25 4.08 25.23
N PRO A 131 -0.44 4.25 26.55
CA PRO A 131 -0.58 3.12 27.47
C PRO A 131 -1.79 2.25 27.08
N GLY A 132 -1.56 0.95 26.90
CA GLY A 132 -2.61 -0.02 26.53
C GLY A 132 -2.85 -0.19 25.03
N PHE A 133 -2.10 0.50 24.17
CA PHE A 133 -2.16 0.27 22.73
C PHE A 133 -1.42 -1.03 22.36
N PRO A 134 -1.98 -1.89 21.49
CA PRO A 134 -1.32 -3.12 21.08
C PRO A 134 0.05 -2.83 20.44
N ALA A 135 1.03 -3.68 20.73
CA ALA A 135 2.33 -3.59 20.07
C ALA A 135 2.19 -3.73 18.55
N ALA A 136 2.99 -2.97 17.80
CA ALA A 136 3.03 -3.02 16.35
C ALA A 136 3.58 -4.37 15.86
N HIS A 137 2.71 -5.38 15.80
CA HIS A 137 3.02 -6.68 15.20
C HIS A 137 2.79 -6.62 13.70
N VAL A 138 3.88 -6.43 12.96
CA VAL A 138 3.86 -6.50 11.49
C VAL A 138 4.22 -7.94 11.08
N PRO A 139 3.30 -8.69 10.45
CA PRO A 139 3.59 -10.05 10.06
C PRO A 139 4.55 -10.09 8.86
N LEU A 140 5.40 -11.11 8.81
CA LEU A 140 6.48 -11.20 7.82
C LEU A 140 5.96 -11.25 6.37
N TRP A 141 4.76 -11.82 6.16
CA TRP A 141 4.11 -11.82 4.85
C TRP A 141 3.76 -10.41 4.36
N ALA A 142 3.41 -9.48 5.25
CA ALA A 142 3.07 -8.11 4.88
C ALA A 142 4.32 -7.34 4.42
N VAL A 143 5.46 -7.61 5.08
CA VAL A 143 6.77 -7.07 4.67
C VAL A 143 7.17 -7.62 3.29
N MET A 144 7.03 -8.93 3.07
CA MET A 144 7.31 -9.51 1.76
C MET A 144 6.39 -8.93 0.67
N LEU A 145 5.11 -8.73 1.00
CA LEU A 145 4.14 -8.12 0.09
C LEU A 145 4.51 -6.68 -0.24
N SER A 146 5.01 -5.89 0.72
CA SER A 146 5.44 -4.51 0.45
C SER A 146 6.65 -4.47 -0.51
N PHE A 147 7.63 -5.35 -0.33
CA PHE A 147 8.76 -5.45 -1.26
C PHE A 147 8.32 -5.89 -2.66
N GLY A 148 7.42 -6.87 -2.76
CA GLY A 148 6.84 -7.27 -4.04
C GLY A 148 6.10 -6.12 -4.72
N PHE A 149 5.38 -5.31 -3.95
CA PHE A 149 4.70 -4.13 -4.44
C PHE A 149 5.67 -3.05 -4.95
N CYS A 150 6.75 -2.75 -4.19
CA CYS A 150 7.80 -1.84 -4.61
C CYS A 150 8.51 -2.28 -5.90
N ALA A 151 8.78 -3.58 -6.04
CA ALA A 151 9.35 -4.16 -7.26
C ALA A 151 8.39 -3.98 -8.44
N GLY A 152 7.10 -4.28 -8.25
CA GLY A 152 6.07 -4.09 -9.29
C GLY A 152 5.97 -2.63 -9.77
N VAL A 153 5.96 -1.67 -8.84
CA VAL A 153 5.96 -0.24 -9.17
C VAL A 153 7.22 0.16 -9.94
N GLY A 154 8.40 -0.30 -9.50
CA GLY A 154 9.67 -0.02 -10.19
C GLY A 154 9.68 -0.55 -11.62
N ILE A 155 9.12 -1.75 -11.86
CA ILE A 155 9.02 -2.32 -13.20
C ILE A 155 8.03 -1.52 -14.06
N ILE A 156 6.82 -1.25 -13.56
CA ILE A 156 5.75 -0.57 -14.32
C ILE A 156 6.20 0.83 -14.75
N PHE A 157 6.78 1.62 -13.84
CA PHE A 157 7.18 2.99 -14.13
C PHE A 157 8.59 3.09 -14.73
N GLY A 158 9.44 2.09 -14.55
CA GLY A 158 10.80 2.03 -15.11
C GLY A 158 10.86 1.51 -16.55
N ILE A 159 9.89 0.70 -16.99
CA ILE A 159 9.95 0.07 -18.32
C ILE A 159 9.89 1.08 -19.48
N VAL A 160 9.08 2.13 -19.35
CA VAL A 160 8.93 3.17 -20.38
C VAL A 160 10.26 3.94 -20.60
N PRO A 161 10.91 4.51 -19.58
CA PRO A 161 12.19 5.19 -19.76
C PRO A 161 13.30 4.21 -20.18
N ALA A 162 13.34 3.00 -19.62
CA ALA A 162 14.32 1.99 -20.00
C ALA A 162 14.19 1.61 -21.49
N ALA A 163 12.96 1.44 -21.99
CA ALA A 163 12.71 1.16 -23.40
C ALA A 163 13.12 2.34 -24.29
N LYS A 164 12.90 3.58 -23.83
CA LYS A 164 13.34 4.78 -24.55
C LYS A 164 14.87 4.82 -24.67
N ALA A 165 15.58 4.52 -23.59
CA ALA A 165 17.05 4.43 -23.59
C ALA A 165 17.54 3.31 -24.53
N ALA A 166 16.94 2.13 -24.44
CA ALA A 166 17.27 0.96 -25.25
C ALA A 166 17.04 1.17 -26.75
N ASN A 167 16.13 2.07 -27.15
CA ASN A 167 15.83 2.36 -28.55
C ASN A 167 16.57 3.57 -29.15
N LEU A 168 17.40 4.30 -28.38
CA LEU A 168 18.25 5.37 -28.92
C LEU A 168 19.18 4.87 -30.04
N ASP A 169 19.20 5.57 -31.18
CA ASP A 169 20.12 5.27 -32.27
C ASP A 169 21.53 5.78 -31.96
N PRO A 170 22.59 4.96 -32.14
CA PRO A 170 23.96 5.32 -31.77
C PRO A 170 24.47 6.56 -32.53
N ILE A 171 24.07 6.69 -33.80
CA ILE A 171 24.47 7.80 -34.68
C ILE A 171 23.88 9.11 -34.16
N ASP A 172 22.59 9.12 -33.82
CA ASP A 172 21.92 10.31 -33.30
C ASP A 172 22.42 10.66 -31.90
N ALA A 173 22.65 9.65 -31.05
CA ALA A 173 23.17 9.84 -29.69
C ALA A 173 24.59 10.43 -29.66
N LEU A 174 25.41 10.18 -30.68
CA LEU A 174 26.76 10.75 -30.82
C LEU A 174 26.77 12.13 -31.52
N ARG A 175 25.69 12.46 -32.21
CA ARG A 175 25.53 13.74 -32.93
C ARG A 175 24.89 14.83 -32.07
N TYR A 176 24.34 14.47 -30.92
CA TYR A 176 23.87 15.41 -29.90
C TYR A 176 25.07 16.11 -29.24
N GLU A 177 25.13 17.43 -29.39
CA GLU A 177 25.72 18.34 -28.38
C GLU A 177 24.70 18.56 -27.26
#